data_AF-A0A2D9QH14-F1
#
_entry.id   AF-A0A2D9QH14-F1
#
_cell.length_a   1.000
_cell.length_b   1.000
_cell.length_c   1.000
_cell.angle_alpha   90.00
_cell.angle_beta   90.00
_cell.angle_gamma   90.00
#
_symmetry.space_group_name_H-M   'P 1'
#
loop_
_entity.id
_entity.type
_entity.pdbx_description
1 polymer ?
#
loop_
_entity_poly.entity_id
_entity_poly.type
_entity_poly.pdbx_seq_one_letter_code
_entity_poly.pdbx_strand_id
1 'polypeptide(L)'
;MMNNVFFDGDIFGIVDNGILAILAIVGIDLDKKLGGSGVMGGLFGALIGNSLSDLLAALLDPSTRNLAGGIFAGCMYVVIIVYAYVKVTKKPL
;
A
#
# COMPACT_ATOMS: atom_id res chain seq x y z
N MET A 1 13.72 16.57 -24.06
CA MET A 1 13.39 16.44 -22.63
C MET A 1 11.91 16.08 -22.36
N MET A 2 10.99 16.13 -23.35
CA MET A 2 9.58 15.74 -23.16
C MET A 2 9.30 14.24 -23.34
N ASN A 3 10.13 13.52 -24.11
CA ASN A 3 9.88 12.12 -24.50
C ASN A 3 10.04 11.09 -23.37
N ASN A 4 10.52 11.48 -22.19
CA ASN A 4 10.73 10.57 -21.06
C ASN A 4 9.74 10.75 -19.91
N VAL A 5 9.05 11.89 -19.78
CA VAL A 5 8.20 12.14 -18.59
C VAL A 5 7.03 11.16 -18.52
N PHE A 6 6.37 10.89 -19.66
CA PHE A 6 5.30 9.89 -19.72
C PHE A 6 5.83 8.49 -19.45
N PHE A 7 6.93 8.09 -20.07
CA PHE A 7 7.51 6.76 -19.90
C PHE A 7 8.00 6.50 -18.48
N ASP A 8 8.68 7.48 -17.87
CA ASP A 8 9.14 7.40 -16.48
C ASP A 8 7.95 7.36 -15.51
N GLY A 9 6.90 8.15 -15.80
CA GLY A 9 5.63 8.12 -15.07
C GLY A 9 4.91 6.77 -15.19
N ASP A 10 4.90 6.17 -16.38
CA ASP A 10 4.31 4.85 -16.62
C ASP A 10 5.03 3.76 -15.84
N ILE A 11 6.37 3.75 -15.88
CA ILE A 11 7.18 2.79 -15.09
C ILE A 11 6.90 2.97 -13.60
N PHE A 12 6.91 4.22 -13.11
CA PHE A 12 6.64 4.50 -11.70
C PHE A 12 5.24 4.02 -11.31
N GLY A 13 4.21 4.32 -12.10
CA GLY A 13 2.84 3.89 -11.86
C GLY A 13 2.66 2.37 -11.89
N ILE A 14 3.39 1.65 -12.77
CA ILE A 14 3.41 0.18 -12.82
C ILE A 14 4.04 -0.40 -11.56
N VAL A 15 5.18 0.14 -11.13
CA VAL A 15 5.86 -0.34 -9.91
C VAL A 15 4.98 -0.07 -8.69
N ASP A 16 4.40 1.13 -8.61
CA ASP A 16 3.56 1.56 -7.48
C ASP A 16 2.32 0.66 -7.31
N ASN A 17 1.50 0.57 -8.36
CA ASN A 17 0.32 -0.27 -8.36
C ASN A 17 0.66 -1.76 -8.33
N GLY A 18 1.83 -2.16 -8.85
CA GLY A 18 2.31 -3.54 -8.82
C GLY A 18 2.58 -4.01 -7.39
N ILE A 19 3.29 -3.21 -6.59
CA ILE A 19 3.55 -3.50 -5.18
C ILE A 19 2.23 -3.60 -4.41
N LEU A 20 1.33 -2.64 -4.62
CA LEU A 20 0.01 -2.65 -4.01
C LEU A 20 -0.78 -3.91 -4.37
N ALA A 21 -0.88 -4.22 -5.67
CA ALA A 21 -1.66 -5.36 -6.16
C ALA A 21 -1.11 -6.69 -5.64
N ILE A 22 0.21 -6.87 -5.64
CA ILE A 22 0.85 -8.10 -5.12
C ILE A 22 0.50 -8.30 -3.65
N LEU A 23 0.65 -7.27 -2.80
CA LEU A 23 0.34 -7.43 -1.38
C LEU A 23 -1.16 -7.56 -1.10
N ALA A 24 -2.01 -6.91 -1.90
CA ALA A 24 -3.45 -7.14 -1.83
C ALA A 24 -3.81 -8.60 -2.16
N ILE A 25 -3.26 -9.17 -3.24
CA ILE A 25 -3.49 -10.57 -3.62
C ILE A 25 -2.96 -11.54 -2.56
N VAL A 26 -1.73 -11.33 -2.09
CA VAL A 26 -1.15 -12.14 -1.00
C VAL A 26 -2.01 -12.05 0.26
N GLY A 27 -2.50 -10.86 0.58
CA GLY A 27 -3.43 -10.62 1.68
C GLY A 27 -4.73 -11.41 1.52
N ILE A 28 -5.38 -11.32 0.35
CA ILE A 28 -6.60 -12.06 0.01
C ILE A 28 -6.39 -13.56 0.22
N ASP A 29 -5.30 -14.11 -0.32
CA ASP A 29 -5.01 -15.53 -0.23
C ASP A 29 -4.71 -15.99 1.20
N LEU A 30 -3.99 -15.17 1.97
CA LEU A 30 -3.70 -15.45 3.37
C LEU A 30 -4.97 -15.42 4.23
N ASP A 31 -5.82 -14.41 4.04
CA ASP A 31 -7.10 -14.30 4.75
C ASP A 31 -8.02 -15.48 4.44
N LYS A 32 -8.14 -15.88 3.17
CA LYS A 32 -8.87 -17.10 2.78
C LYS A 32 -8.29 -18.37 3.40
N LYS A 33 -6.96 -18.51 3.45
CA LYS A 33 -6.29 -19.65 4.11
C LYS A 33 -6.57 -19.70 5.62
N LEU A 34 -6.85 -18.56 6.24
CA LEU A 34 -7.22 -18.43 7.65
C LEU A 34 -8.74 -18.54 7.89
N GLY A 35 -9.54 -18.83 6.85
CA GLY A 35 -10.99 -19.02 6.95
C GLY A 35 -11.82 -17.75 6.73
N GLY A 36 -11.20 -16.64 6.31
CA GLY A 36 -11.87 -15.41 5.95
C GLY A 36 -12.42 -15.39 4.52
N SER A 37 -13.13 -14.32 4.17
CA SER A 37 -13.65 -14.08 2.81
C SER A 37 -12.59 -13.62 1.81
N GLY A 38 -11.43 -13.15 2.30
CA GLY A 38 -10.40 -12.47 1.52
C GLY A 38 -10.50 -10.95 1.60
N VAL A 39 -11.61 -10.39 2.08
CA VAL A 39 -11.83 -8.94 2.12
C VAL A 39 -10.88 -8.25 3.09
N MET A 40 -10.71 -8.81 4.29
CA MET A 40 -9.83 -8.26 5.32
C MET A 40 -8.37 -8.32 4.88
N GLY A 41 -7.99 -9.45 4.30
CA GLY A 41 -6.68 -9.65 3.71
C GLY A 41 -6.38 -8.67 2.59
N GLY A 42 -7.31 -8.50 1.65
CA GLY A 42 -7.16 -7.55 0.55
C GLY A 42 -7.05 -6.10 1.01
N LEU A 43 -7.90 -5.68 1.96
CA LEU A 43 -7.86 -4.33 2.53
C LEU A 43 -6.51 -4.03 3.19
N PHE A 44 -6.06 -4.89 4.11
CA PHE A 44 -4.80 -4.64 4.80
C PHE A 44 -3.57 -4.88 3.92
N GLY A 45 -3.64 -5.83 2.99
CA GLY A 45 -2.63 -6.03 1.97
C GLY A 45 -2.44 -4.80 1.09
N ALA A 46 -3.54 -4.19 0.62
CA ALA A 46 -3.48 -2.97 -0.18
C ALA A 46 -2.96 -1.77 0.62
N LEU A 47 -3.41 -1.58 1.87
CA LEU A 47 -2.92 -0.51 2.74
C LEU A 47 -1.42 -0.61 3.04
N ILE A 48 -0.94 -1.82 3.34
CA ILE A 48 0.49 -2.08 3.56
C ILE A 48 1.27 -1.93 2.25
N GLY A 49 0.73 -2.40 1.14
CA GLY A 49 1.31 -2.25 -0.20
C GLY A 49 1.49 -0.79 -0.61
N ASN A 50 0.46 0.03 -0.41
CA ASN A 50 0.55 1.47 -0.60
C ASN A 50 1.66 2.09 0.28
N SER A 51 1.69 1.73 1.56
CA SER A 51 2.68 2.28 2.51
C SER A 51 4.12 1.95 2.09
N LEU A 52 4.37 0.71 1.65
CA LEU A 52 5.69 0.28 1.17
C LEU A 52 6.04 0.90 -0.18
N SER A 53 5.07 1.06 -1.07
CA SER A 53 5.28 1.72 -2.35
C SER A 53 5.66 3.19 -2.18
N ASP A 54 4.91 3.94 -1.36
CA ASP A 54 5.19 5.34 -1.04
C ASP A 54 6.56 5.52 -0.39
N LEU A 55 6.97 4.59 0.48
CA LEU A 55 8.30 4.58 1.07
C LEU A 55 9.39 4.42 -0.01
N LEU A 56 9.22 3.46 -0.92
CA LEU A 56 10.18 3.23 -2.00
C LEU A 56 10.25 4.42 -2.94
N ALA A 57 9.11 4.98 -3.33
CA ALA A 57 9.01 6.21 -4.11
C ALA A 57 9.79 7.34 -3.44
N ALA A 58 9.53 7.59 -2.15
CA ALA A 58 10.16 8.66 -1.41
C ALA A 58 11.68 8.47 -1.28
N LEU A 59 12.15 7.22 -1.12
CA LEU A 59 13.58 6.92 -1.05
C LEU A 59 14.30 7.10 -2.40
N LEU A 60 13.62 6.82 -3.51
CA LEU A 60 14.17 6.95 -4.86
C LEU A 60 14.23 8.40 -5.33
N ASP A 61 13.27 9.24 -4.95
CA ASP A 61 13.27 10.67 -5.26
C ASP A 61 14.17 11.48 -4.28
N PRO A 62 15.26 12.13 -4.78
CA PRO A 62 16.14 12.95 -3.96
C PRO A 62 15.42 14.09 -3.21
N SER A 63 14.31 14.60 -3.74
CA SER A 63 13.57 15.74 -3.17
C SER A 63 12.71 15.35 -1.96
N THR A 64 12.33 14.07 -1.85
CA THR A 64 11.46 13.55 -0.78
C THR A 64 12.16 12.56 0.15
N ARG A 65 13.41 12.18 -0.11
CA ARG A 65 14.14 11.15 0.65
C ARG A 65 14.23 11.42 2.14
N ASN A 66 14.41 12.67 2.55
CA ASN A 66 14.42 13.08 3.96
C ASN A 66 13.03 12.96 4.64
N LEU A 67 11.95 12.92 3.84
CA LEU A 67 10.58 12.75 4.31
C LEU A 67 10.13 11.29 4.33
N ALA A 68 10.90 10.37 3.73
CA ALA A 68 10.52 8.97 3.51
C ALA A 68 10.00 8.26 4.77
N GLY A 69 10.67 8.45 5.92
CA GLY A 69 10.22 7.89 7.19
C GLY A 69 8.88 8.48 7.68
N GLY A 70 8.66 9.78 7.47
CA GLY A 70 7.41 10.46 7.82
C GLY A 70 6.25 10.07 6.91
N ILE A 71 6.51 9.92 5.60
CA ILE A 71 5.54 9.42 4.61
C ILE A 71 5.09 8.01 5.00
N PHE A 72 6.04 7.09 5.21
CA PHE A 72 5.73 5.72 5.63
C PHE A 72 4.96 5.68 6.95
N ALA A 73 5.39 6.45 7.96
CA ALA A 73 4.69 6.52 9.23
C ALA A 73 3.25 7.03 9.08
N GLY A 74 3.04 8.07 8.27
CA GLY A 74 1.72 8.61 7.94
C GLY A 74 0.79 7.55 7.34
N CYS A 75 1.28 6.79 6.35
CA CYS A 75 0.52 5.70 5.74
C CYS A 75 0.19 4.61 6.78
N MET A 76 1.15 4.25 7.63
CA MET A 76 0.95 3.26 8.71
C MET A 76 -0.05 3.72 9.78
N TYR A 77 -0.15 5.02 10.08
CA TYR A 77 -1.19 5.54 10.97
C TYR A 77 -2.60 5.27 10.43
N VAL A 78 -2.80 5.43 9.11
CA VAL A 78 -4.09 5.10 8.47
C VAL A 78 -4.37 3.59 8.58
N VAL A 79 -3.37 2.74 8.38
CA VAL A 79 -3.52 1.29 8.57
C VAL A 79 -4.02 0.96 9.99
N ILE A 80 -3.43 1.59 11.01
CA ILE A 80 -3.84 1.41 12.41
C ILE A 80 -5.27 1.91 12.65
N ILE A 81 -5.64 3.06 12.09
CA ILE A 81 -6.99 3.62 12.20
C ILE A 81 -8.03 2.68 11.58
N VAL A 82 -7.76 2.14 10.39
CA VAL A 82 -8.65 1.18 9.72
C VAL A 82 -8.77 -0.11 10.53
N TYR A 83 -7.67 -0.61 11.10
CA TYR A 83 -7.72 -1.74 12.03
C TYR A 83 -8.58 -1.48 13.27
N ALA A 84 -8.42 -0.30 13.90
CA ALA A 84 -9.26 0.09 15.02
C ALA A 84 -10.75 0.17 14.61
N TYR A 85 -11.05 0.76 13.46
CA TYR A 85 -12.42 0.88 12.93
C TYR A 85 -13.09 -0.49 12.74
N VAL A 86 -12.43 -1.42 12.06
CA VAL A 86 -13.01 -2.75 11.82
C VAL A 86 -13.20 -3.50 13.14
N LYS A 87 -12.23 -3.41 14.06
CA LYS A 87 -12.31 -4.06 15.37
C LYS A 87 -13.45 -3.52 16.23
N VAL A 88 -13.70 -2.21 16.22
CA VAL A 88 -14.77 -1.57 17.02
C VAL A 88 -16.14 -1.86 16.43
N THR A 89 -16.28 -1.76 15.11
CA THR A 89 -17.59 -1.90 14.46
C THR A 89 -18.09 -3.34 14.41
N LYS A 90 -17.21 -4.34 14.57
CA LYS A 90 -17.49 -5.78 14.40
C LYS A 90 -18.22 -6.10 13.09
N LYS A 91 -18.21 -5.18 12.13
CA LYS A 91 -18.85 -5.40 10.84
C LYS A 91 -17.97 -6.37 10.06
N PRO A 92 -18.51 -7.50 9.60
CA PRO A 92 -17.84 -8.22 8.53
C PRO A 92 -17.79 -7.25 7.34
N LEU A 93 -16.57 -6.94 6.89
CA LEU A 93 -16.37 -6.32 5.58
C LEU A 93 -16.67 -7.35 4.50
#